data_AF-A0A2V7FX88-F1
#
_entry.id   AF-A0A2V7FX88-F1
#
_cell.length_a   1.000
_cell.length_b   1.000
_cell.length_c   1.000
_cell.angle_alpha   90.00
_cell.angle_beta   90.00
_cell.angle_gamma   90.00
#
_symmetry.space_group_name_H-M   'P 1'
#
loop_
_entity.id
_entity.type
_entity.pdbx_description
1 polymer ?
#
loop_
_entity_poly.entity_id
_entity_poly.type
_entity_poly.pdbx_seq_one_letter_code
_entity_poly.pdbx_strand_id
1 'polypeptide(L)'
;MGRRGASAVSVDWPDWARAATDPARTFARPEALDDLLVIDCSQASFAGLVASSFLAELGAEVIRVEPPGGDPARHFTPFGLTRAETGLGYLVEGRNKFHVTLNLEEARGREMLTRLAVRADVLIETFL
;
A
#
# COMPACT_ATOMS: atom_id res chain seq x y z
N MET A 1 -53.48 -2.62 13.37
CA MET A 1 -52.70 -2.26 14.57
C MET A 1 -51.23 -2.56 14.29
N GLY A 2 -50.55 -1.75 13.47
CA GLY A 2 -49.68 -0.68 13.96
C GLY A 2 -48.20 -1.01 13.66
N ARG A 3 -47.81 -1.04 12.37
CA ARG A 3 -46.40 -1.06 11.97
C ARG A 3 -45.81 0.31 12.34
N ARG A 4 -45.07 0.37 13.45
CA ARG A 4 -44.34 1.58 13.86
C ARG A 4 -43.22 1.84 12.86
N GLY A 5 -43.18 3.08 12.37
CA GLY A 5 -42.20 3.56 11.41
C GLY A 5 -40.82 3.69 12.04
N ALA A 6 -39.82 3.25 11.29
CA ALA A 6 -38.56 3.95 11.22
C ALA A 6 -38.62 4.73 9.90
N SER A 7 -38.84 6.04 9.96
CA SER A 7 -38.71 6.88 8.77
C SER A 7 -37.23 6.86 8.39
N ALA A 8 -36.87 6.12 7.35
CA ALA A 8 -35.65 6.37 6.63
C ALA A 8 -35.74 7.82 6.16
N VAL A 9 -34.87 8.69 6.68
CA VAL A 9 -34.72 10.04 6.15
C VAL A 9 -34.41 9.85 4.67
N SER A 10 -35.36 10.22 3.79
CA SER A 10 -35.13 10.22 2.36
C SER A 10 -34.23 11.41 2.06
N VAL A 11 -32.93 11.24 2.31
CA VAL A 11 -31.95 12.20 1.80
C VAL A 11 -32.12 12.20 0.29
N ASP A 12 -32.35 13.38 -0.28
CA ASP A 12 -32.45 13.53 -1.73
C ASP A 12 -31.14 13.00 -2.36
N TRP A 13 -31.24 12.15 -3.37
CA TRP A 13 -30.09 11.46 -3.94
C TRP A 13 -28.97 12.41 -4.39
N PRO A 14 -29.27 13.55 -5.05
CA PRO A 14 -28.27 14.57 -5.38
C PRO A 14 -27.56 15.16 -4.16
N ASP A 15 -28.27 15.43 -3.07
CA ASP A 15 -27.69 15.99 -1.85
C ASP A 15 -26.83 14.96 -1.11
N TRP A 16 -27.29 13.71 -1.05
CA TRP A 16 -26.50 12.60 -0.54
C TRP A 16 -25.22 12.41 -1.35
N ALA A 17 -25.34 12.35 -2.69
CA ALA A 17 -24.21 12.13 -3.58
C ALA A 17 -23.16 13.25 -3.43
N ARG A 18 -23.59 14.53 -3.45
CA ARG A 18 -22.70 15.67 -3.23
C ARG A 18 -21.98 15.59 -1.89
N ALA A 19 -22.68 15.25 -0.81
CA ALA A 19 -22.07 15.13 0.51
C ALA A 19 -21.11 13.93 0.63
N ALA A 20 -21.43 12.80 -0.01
CA ALA A 20 -20.62 11.58 0.02
C ALA A 20 -19.36 11.67 -0.87
N THR A 21 -19.42 12.45 -1.95
CA THR A 21 -18.32 12.65 -2.91
C THR A 21 -17.69 14.03 -2.80
N ASP A 22 -17.94 14.79 -1.72
CA ASP A 22 -17.38 16.12 -1.51
C ASP A 22 -15.84 16.03 -1.41
N PRO A 23 -15.08 16.56 -2.40
CA PRO A 23 -13.63 16.48 -2.38
C PRO A 23 -13.00 17.17 -1.17
N ALA A 24 -13.67 18.17 -0.60
CA ALA A 24 -13.21 18.87 0.60
C ALA A 24 -13.25 18.00 1.85
N ARG A 25 -14.00 16.89 1.82
CA ARG A 25 -14.16 15.95 2.94
C ARG A 25 -13.41 14.63 2.75
N THR A 26 -12.65 14.49 1.65
CA THR A 26 -11.91 13.26 1.32
C THR A 26 -11.05 12.77 2.50
N PHE A 27 -10.30 13.68 3.14
CA PHE A 27 -9.43 13.36 4.28
C PHE A 27 -10.16 13.03 5.59
N ALA A 28 -11.49 13.20 5.66
CA ALA A 28 -12.30 12.90 6.83
C ALA A 28 -13.03 11.56 6.72
N ARG A 29 -12.89 10.86 5.59
CA ARG A 29 -13.45 9.53 5.38
C ARG A 29 -12.43 8.48 5.81
N PRO A 30 -12.88 7.33 6.37
CA PRO A 30 -12.02 6.15 6.50
C PRO A 30 -11.42 5.83 5.14
N GLU A 31 -10.13 5.52 5.10
CA GLU A 31 -9.49 5.13 3.85
C GLU A 31 -9.97 3.72 3.48
N ALA A 32 -9.98 3.38 2.19
CA ALA A 32 -10.66 2.16 1.73
C ALA A 32 -10.02 0.88 2.28
N LEU A 33 -8.73 0.94 2.66
CA LEU A 33 -7.93 -0.17 3.12
C LEU A 33 -7.18 0.15 4.44
N ASP A 34 -7.66 1.10 5.24
CA ASP A 34 -6.99 1.54 6.49
C ASP A 34 -6.85 0.45 7.57
N ASP A 35 -7.54 -0.67 7.40
CA ASP A 35 -7.50 -1.84 8.26
C ASP A 35 -6.58 -2.96 7.75
N LEU A 36 -5.94 -2.81 6.58
CA LEU A 36 -5.11 -3.84 5.98
C LEU A 36 -3.61 -3.64 6.23
N LEU A 37 -2.93 -4.73 6.57
CA LEU A 37 -1.47 -4.83 6.55
C LEU A 37 -1.00 -5.58 5.30
N VAL A 38 -0.17 -4.92 4.49
CA VAL A 38 0.43 -5.48 3.27
C VAL A 38 1.93 -5.64 3.45
N ILE A 39 2.45 -6.84 3.17
CA ILE A 39 3.88 -7.10 3.08
C ILE A 39 4.25 -7.21 1.62
N ASP A 40 5.12 -6.31 1.16
CA ASP A 40 5.62 -6.29 -0.21
C ASP A 40 7.06 -6.81 -0.27
N CYS A 41 7.22 -8.03 -0.78
CA CYS A 41 8.48 -8.70 -1.03
C CYS A 41 8.85 -8.71 -2.52
N SER A 42 8.21 -7.88 -3.36
CA SER A 42 8.57 -7.81 -4.77
C SER A 42 10.02 -7.35 -4.91
N GLN A 43 10.79 -7.99 -5.79
CA GLN A 43 12.19 -7.61 -6.02
C GLN A 43 12.42 -7.38 -7.51
N ALA A 44 13.16 -6.32 -7.88
CA ALA A 44 13.49 -5.99 -9.26
C ALA A 44 12.26 -5.90 -10.20
N SER A 45 11.08 -5.59 -9.63
CA SER A 45 9.80 -5.59 -10.34
C SER A 45 9.07 -4.28 -10.14
N PHE A 46 8.92 -3.52 -11.23
CA PHE A 46 8.15 -2.29 -11.21
C PHE A 46 6.64 -2.55 -11.05
N ALA A 47 6.16 -3.69 -11.55
CA ALA A 47 4.77 -4.08 -11.38
C ALA A 47 4.41 -4.28 -9.89
N GLY A 48 5.30 -4.94 -9.12
CA GLY A 48 5.11 -5.10 -7.67
C GLY A 48 5.14 -3.76 -6.93
N LEU A 49 6.08 -2.88 -7.27
CA LEU A 49 6.18 -1.53 -6.71
C LEU A 49 4.91 -0.70 -6.94
N VAL A 50 4.35 -0.74 -8.16
CA VAL A 50 3.11 -0.03 -8.50
C VAL A 50 1.90 -0.65 -7.78
N ALA A 51 1.82 -1.98 -7.74
CA ALA A 51 0.72 -2.66 -7.06
C ALA A 51 0.65 -2.26 -5.57
N SER A 52 1.78 -2.30 -4.87
CA SER A 52 1.82 -1.94 -3.46
C SER A 52 1.70 -0.44 -3.20
N SER A 53 2.04 0.44 -4.15
CA SER A 53 1.83 1.89 -3.98
C SER A 53 0.37 2.27 -4.07
N PHE A 54 -0.42 1.61 -4.93
CA PHE A 54 -1.87 1.80 -4.95
C PHE A 54 -2.56 1.34 -3.67
N LEU A 55 -2.14 0.21 -3.09
CA LEU A 55 -2.69 -0.24 -1.81
C LEU A 55 -2.38 0.77 -0.69
N ALA A 56 -1.15 1.28 -0.64
CA ALA A 56 -0.76 2.31 0.30
C ALA A 56 -1.53 3.62 0.11
N GLU A 57 -1.77 4.03 -1.14
CA GLU A 57 -2.53 5.25 -1.47
C GLU A 57 -4.03 5.13 -1.16
N LEU A 58 -4.55 3.90 -1.06
CA LEU A 58 -5.90 3.60 -0.60
C LEU A 58 -5.98 3.38 0.93
N GLY A 59 -4.86 3.54 1.63
CA GLY A 59 -4.77 3.59 3.09
C GLY A 59 -4.17 2.38 3.79
N ALA A 60 -3.78 1.34 3.05
CA ALA A 60 -3.18 0.16 3.66
C ALA A 60 -1.83 0.48 4.33
N GLU A 61 -1.56 -0.16 5.47
CA GLU A 61 -0.23 -0.16 6.05
C GLU A 61 0.66 -1.07 5.20
N VAL A 62 1.51 -0.49 4.36
CA VAL A 62 2.39 -1.26 3.47
C VAL A 62 3.81 -1.26 4.00
N ILE A 63 4.34 -2.45 4.27
CA ILE A 63 5.74 -2.68 4.66
C ILE A 63 6.46 -3.37 3.51
N ARG A 64 7.39 -2.66 2.88
CA ARG A 64 8.28 -3.21 1.86
C ARG A 64 9.49 -3.86 2.51
N VAL A 65 9.75 -5.11 2.15
CA VAL A 65 10.91 -5.89 2.58
C VAL A 65 11.94 -5.89 1.47
N GLU A 66 13.13 -5.37 1.76
CA GLU A 66 14.24 -5.30 0.81
C GLU A 66 15.43 -6.15 1.27
N PRO A 67 16.22 -6.72 0.33
CA PRO A 67 17.45 -7.40 0.67
C PRO A 67 18.51 -6.40 1.19
N PRO A 68 19.58 -6.89 1.85
CA PRO A 68 20.76 -6.08 2.11
C PRO A 68 21.28 -5.43 0.82
N GLY A 69 21.52 -4.12 0.85
CA GLY A 69 21.86 -3.33 -0.35
C GLY A 69 20.67 -2.70 -1.07
N GLY A 70 19.43 -3.04 -0.68
CA GLY A 70 18.20 -2.50 -1.25
C GLY A 70 17.74 -3.23 -2.51
N ASP A 71 16.53 -2.92 -2.95
CA ASP A 71 16.01 -3.50 -4.19
C ASP A 71 16.78 -2.98 -5.42
N PRO A 72 17.24 -3.85 -6.35
CA PRO A 72 17.81 -3.44 -7.64
C PRO A 72 16.97 -2.43 -8.44
N ALA A 73 15.64 -2.46 -8.31
CA ALA A 73 14.71 -1.52 -8.92
C ALA A 73 14.94 -0.07 -8.47
N ARG A 74 15.61 0.17 -7.33
CA ARG A 74 16.09 1.51 -6.94
C ARG A 74 16.98 2.14 -7.99
N HIS A 75 17.62 1.36 -8.85
CA HIS A 75 18.50 1.85 -9.91
C HIS A 75 17.86 1.83 -11.29
N PHE A 76 16.59 1.40 -11.42
CA PHE A 76 15.88 1.41 -12.70
C PHE A 76 15.50 2.84 -13.06
N THR A 77 16.29 3.44 -13.94
CA THR A 77 16.12 4.83 -14.37
C THR A 77 16.65 5.07 -15.78
N PRO A 78 15.97 5.89 -16.59
CA PRO A 78 16.49 6.26 -17.90
C PRO A 78 17.77 7.07 -17.76
N PHE A 79 18.77 6.76 -18.60
CA PHE A 79 20.02 7.51 -18.73
C PHE A 79 20.83 7.69 -17.42
N GLY A 80 20.61 6.84 -16.40
CA GLY A 80 21.32 6.94 -15.12
C GLY A 80 20.91 8.13 -14.25
N LEU A 81 19.77 8.78 -14.53
CA LEU A 81 19.29 9.91 -13.74
C LEU A 81 18.85 9.45 -12.35
N THR A 82 19.56 9.89 -11.30
CA THR A 82 19.26 9.52 -9.92
C THR A 82 19.19 10.74 -9.01
N ARG A 83 18.47 10.59 -7.90
CA ARG A 83 18.49 11.51 -6.76
C ARG A 83 18.83 10.68 -5.53
N ALA A 84 19.94 11.02 -4.87
CA ALA A 84 20.46 10.23 -3.75
C ALA A 84 20.58 8.73 -4.13
N GLU A 85 21.25 8.46 -5.25
CA GLU A 85 21.53 7.10 -5.77
C GLU A 85 20.29 6.27 -6.15
N THR A 86 19.09 6.87 -6.08
CA THR A 86 17.82 6.23 -6.42
C THR A 86 17.20 6.85 -7.67
N GLY A 87 16.71 6.01 -8.57
CA GLY A 87 15.99 6.38 -9.78
C GLY A 87 14.61 6.98 -9.48
N LEU A 88 14.16 7.89 -10.34
CA LEU A 88 12.90 8.60 -10.14
C LEU A 88 11.69 7.66 -10.06
N GLY A 89 11.69 6.56 -10.83
CA GLY A 89 10.60 5.59 -10.79
C GLY A 89 10.42 4.97 -9.40
N TYR A 90 11.52 4.55 -8.76
CA TYR A 90 11.45 4.03 -7.41
C TYR A 90 11.04 5.11 -6.39
N LEU A 91 11.54 6.35 -6.53
CA LEU A 91 11.15 7.44 -5.62
C LEU A 91 9.65 7.74 -5.68
N VAL A 92 9.04 7.64 -6.86
CA VAL A 92 7.59 7.82 -7.04
C VAL A 92 6.82 6.64 -6.46
N GLU A 93 7.24 5.40 -6.73
CA GLU A 93 6.51 4.21 -6.26
C GLU A 93 6.87 3.77 -4.84
N GLY A 94 7.89 4.36 -4.22
CA GLY A 94 8.20 4.18 -2.79
C GLY A 94 7.34 5.03 -1.84
N ARG A 95 6.43 5.85 -2.38
CA ARG A 95 5.54 6.70 -1.58
C ARG A 95 4.63 5.87 -0.67
N ASN A 96 4.25 6.46 0.47
CA ASN A 96 3.28 5.93 1.43
C ASN A 96 3.61 4.56 2.03
N LYS A 97 4.85 4.08 1.90
CA LYS A 97 5.30 2.77 2.39
C LYS A 97 6.32 2.91 3.51
N PHE A 98 6.31 1.94 4.41
CA PHE A 98 7.45 1.66 5.28
C PHE A 98 8.45 0.76 4.55
N HIS A 99 9.74 0.96 4.81
CA HIS A 99 10.81 0.17 4.21
C HIS A 99 11.63 -0.49 5.31
N VAL A 100 11.80 -1.81 5.21
CA VAL A 100 12.64 -2.60 6.13
C VAL A 100 13.59 -3.49 5.33
N THR A 101 14.76 -3.75 5.90
CA THR A 101 15.77 -4.63 5.30
C THR A 101 15.78 -5.98 6.01
N LEU A 102 15.64 -7.08 5.27
CA LEU A 102 15.79 -8.44 5.78
C LEU A 102 16.71 -9.26 4.86
N ASN A 103 17.71 -9.94 5.45
CA ASN A 103 18.50 -10.92 4.71
C ASN A 103 17.82 -12.29 4.70
N LEU A 104 17.11 -12.62 3.61
CA LEU A 104 16.37 -13.88 3.49
C LEU A 104 17.26 -15.10 3.21
N GLU A 105 18.55 -14.90 2.90
CA GLU A 105 19.54 -15.99 2.81
C GLU A 105 19.85 -16.56 4.20
N GLU A 106 19.67 -15.76 5.25
CA GLU A 106 19.83 -16.18 6.65
C GLU A 106 18.54 -16.75 7.25
N ALA A 107 18.70 -17.77 8.09
CA ALA A 107 17.57 -18.38 8.80
C ALA A 107 16.77 -17.36 9.63
N ARG A 108 17.48 -16.42 10.27
CA ARG A 108 16.86 -15.35 11.06
C ARG A 108 16.00 -14.41 10.20
N GLY A 109 16.46 -14.05 9.00
CA GLY A 109 15.66 -13.19 8.12
C GLY A 109 14.39 -13.89 7.64
N ARG A 110 14.47 -15.19 7.32
CA ARG A 110 13.28 -16.00 6.99
C ARG A 110 12.31 -16.12 8.17
N GLU A 111 12.82 -16.30 9.39
CA GLU A 111 11.99 -16.33 10.59
C GLU A 111 11.27 -14.99 10.81
N MET A 112 11.98 -13.87 10.67
CA MET A 112 11.40 -12.53 10.79
C MET A 112 10.33 -12.28 9.73
N LEU A 113 10.60 -12.62 8.46
CA LEU A 113 9.60 -12.50 7.40
C LEU A 113 8.38 -13.38 7.69
N THR A 114 8.58 -14.62 8.13
CA THR A 114 7.47 -15.53 8.51
C THR A 114 6.58 -14.90 9.58
N ARG A 115 7.20 -14.27 10.60
CA ARG A 115 6.45 -13.59 11.67
C ARG A 115 5.69 -12.35 11.18
N LEU A 116 6.22 -11.63 10.20
CA LEU A 116 5.52 -10.52 9.56
C LEU A 116 4.36 -11.05 8.71
N ALA A 117 4.60 -12.06 7.88
CA ALA A 117 3.62 -12.65 6.98
C ALA A 117 2.41 -13.24 7.73
N VAL A 118 2.62 -13.84 8.91
CA VAL A 118 1.51 -14.34 9.77
C VAL A 118 0.54 -13.24 10.19
N ARG A 119 0.97 -11.98 10.21
CA ARG A 119 0.14 -10.83 10.59
C ARG A 119 -0.45 -10.09 9.39
N ALA A 120 0.06 -10.37 8.19
CA ALA A 120 -0.30 -9.65 6.99
C ALA A 120 -1.62 -10.17 6.41
N ASP A 121 -2.44 -9.25 5.90
CA ASP A 121 -3.64 -9.59 5.14
C ASP A 121 -3.31 -9.89 3.68
N VAL A 122 -2.25 -9.25 3.16
CA VAL A 122 -1.77 -9.40 1.79
C VAL A 122 -0.25 -9.57 1.77
N LEU A 123 0.22 -10.56 1.02
CA LEU A 123 1.63 -10.72 0.67
C LEU A 123 1.80 -10.54 -0.84
N ILE A 124 2.65 -9.60 -1.25
CA ILE A 124 3.03 -9.38 -2.64
C ILE A 124 4.42 -9.97 -2.85
N GLU A 125 4.56 -10.82 -3.86
CA GLU A 125 5.84 -11.37 -4.29
C GLU A 125 5.88 -11.45 -5.81
N THR A 126 7.09 -11.43 -6.37
CA THR A 126 7.30 -11.54 -7.83
C THR A 126 8.49 -12.47 -8.15
N PHE A 127 8.73 -13.49 -7.34
CA PHE A 127 9.78 -14.47 -7.52
C PHE A 127 9.28 -15.56 -8.49
N LEU A 128 9.72 -15.52 -9.74
CA LEU A 128 9.51 -16.58 -10.75
C LEU A 128 10.83 -16.95 -11.43
#